data_AF-A0A7Z3BM27-F1
#
_entry.id   AF-A0A7Z3BM27-F1
#
_cell.length_a   1.000
_cell.length_b   1.000
_cell.length_c   1.000
_cell.angle_alpha   90.00
_cell.angle_beta   90.00
_cell.angle_gamma   90.00
#
_symmetry.space_group_name_H-M   'P 1'
#
loop_
_entity.id
_entity.type
_entity.pdbx_description
1 polymer ?
#
loop_
_entity_poly.entity_id
_entity_poly.type
_entity_poly.pdbx_seq_one_letter_code
_entity_poly.pdbx_strand_id
1 'polypeptide(L)' 'MQIHDNQILRAVRTTSFNNEVAAELLRELCSCNVTDEQARRIRCAARQLLLDADALECVWQELNGEPA' A
#
# COMPACT_ATOMS: atom_id res chain seq x y z
N MET A 1 1.24 -16.25 22.80
CA MET A 1 1.77 -16.17 21.42
C MET A 1 0.72 -15.64 20.45
N GLN A 2 -0.48 -16.24 20.41
CA GLN A 2 -1.57 -15.86 19.48
C GLN A 2 -1.98 -14.36 19.41
N ILE A 3 -1.90 -13.61 20.50
CA ILE A 3 -2.26 -12.18 20.49
C ILE A 3 -1.28 -11.36 19.63
N HIS A 4 0.00 -11.72 19.65
CA HIS A 4 1.04 -11.02 18.90
C HIS A 4 0.90 -11.29 17.40
N ASP A 5 0.62 -12.54 17.02
CA ASP A 5 0.41 -12.94 15.63
C ASP A 5 -0.81 -12.23 15.03
N ASN A 6 -1.89 -12.07 15.80
CA ASN A 6 -3.08 -11.33 15.38
C ASN A 6 -2.80 -9.82 15.18
N GLN A 7 -1.98 -9.22 16.05
CA GLN A 7 -1.56 -7.83 15.91
C GLN A 7 -0.70 -7.61 14.66
N ILE A 8 0.21 -8.54 14.35
CA ILE A 8 1.04 -8.48 13.15
C ILE A 8 0.15 -8.58 11.90
N LEU A 9 -0.73 -9.59 11.82
CA LEU A 9 -1.66 -9.76 10.70
C LEU A 9 -2.51 -8.51 10.48
N ARG A 10 -3.03 -7.92 11.57
CA ARG A 10 -3.81 -6.68 11.49
C ARG A 10 -2.96 -5.51 11.00
N ALA A 11 -1.72 -5.38 11.47
CA ALA A 11 -0.83 -4.31 11.07
C ALA A 11 -0.46 -4.39 9.58
N VAL A 12 -0.13 -5.59 9.09
CA VAL A 12 0.17 -5.84 7.66
C VAL A 12 -1.03 -5.45 6.80
N ARG A 13 -2.23 -5.97 7.13
CA ARG A 13 -3.44 -5.69 6.35
C ARG A 13 -3.85 -4.22 6.37
N THR A 14 -3.71 -3.56 7.52
CA THR A 14 -3.99 -2.12 7.64
C THR A 14 -2.98 -1.30 6.83
N THR A 15 -1.70 -1.70 6.81
CA THR A 15 -0.67 -1.00 6.06
C THR A 15 -0.86 -1.17 4.56
N SER A 16 -1.21 -2.36 4.09
CA SER A 16 -1.57 -2.62 2.69
C SER A 16 -2.70 -1.69 2.24
N PHE A 17 -3.81 -1.68 2.98
CA PHE A 17 -4.95 -0.80 2.70
C PHE A 17 -4.57 0.69 2.70
N ASN A 18 -3.79 1.15 3.67
CA ASN A 18 -3.35 2.54 3.73
C ASN A 18 -2.50 2.93 2.51
N ASN A 19 -1.68 2.00 2.00
CA ASN A 19 -0.88 2.25 0.81
C ASN A 19 -1.76 2.39 -0.44
N GLU A 20 -2.80 1.57 -0.60
CA GLU A 20 -3.79 1.71 -1.68
C GLU A 20 -4.47 3.08 -1.63
N VAL A 21 -5.00 3.46 -0.47
CA VAL A 21 -5.67 4.76 -0.26
C VAL A 21 -4.73 5.93 -0.54
N ALA A 22 -3.48 5.85 -0.06
CA ALA A 22 -2.49 6.88 -0.33
C ALA A 22 -2.13 6.97 -1.83
N ALA A 23 -2.08 5.84 -2.54
CA ALA A 23 -1.86 5.83 -3.98
C ALA A 23 -3.02 6.46 -4.77
N GLU A 24 -4.26 6.19 -4.37
CA GLU A 24 -5.45 6.83 -4.95
C GLU A 24 -5.44 8.34 -4.73
N LEU A 25 -5.19 8.79 -3.49
CA LEU A 25 -5.09 10.22 -3.17
C LEU A 25 -3.99 10.91 -3.98
N LEU A 26 -2.83 10.27 -4.15
CA LEU A 26 -1.76 10.79 -4.99
C LEU A 26 -2.19 10.92 -6.46
N ARG A 27 -2.95 9.96 -6.99
CA ARG A 27 -3.48 10.05 -8.37
C ARG A 27 -4.46 11.21 -8.53
N GLU A 28 -5.31 11.44 -7.54
CA GLU A 28 -6.21 12.61 -7.51
C GLU A 28 -5.40 13.92 -7.48
N LEU A 29 -4.40 14.02 -6.60
CA LEU A 29 -3.52 15.20 -6.51
C LEU A 29 -2.71 15.44 -7.80
N CYS A 30 -2.37 14.39 -8.54
CA CYS A 30 -1.70 14.50 -9.85
C CYS A 30 -2.55 15.24 -10.88
N SER A 31 -3.87 15.26 -10.73
CA SER A 31 -4.80 15.97 -11.62
C SER A 31 -4.96 17.45 -11.29
N CYS A 32 -4.41 17.90 -10.15
CA CYS A 32 -4.39 19.31 -9.76
C CYS A 32 -3.35 20.10 -10.56
N ASN A 33 -3.28 21.41 -10.33
CA ASN A 33 -2.36 22.32 -11.01
C ASN A 33 -0.91 22.11 -10.50
N VAL A 34 -0.29 21.00 -10.88
CA VAL A 34 1.08 20.60 -10.54
C VAL A 34 2.00 20.73 -11.76
N THR A 35 3.29 20.94 -11.52
CA THR A 35 4.29 20.94 -12.60
C THR A 35 4.51 19.53 -13.16
N ASP A 36 5.04 19.42 -14.37
CA ASP A 36 5.33 18.10 -14.98
C ASP A 36 6.25 17.22 -14.10
N GLU A 37 7.23 17.85 -13.45
CA GLU A 37 8.15 17.16 -12.55
C GLU A 37 7.44 16.67 -11.28
N GLN A 38 6.54 17.48 -10.71
CA GLN A 38 5.71 17.06 -9.59
C GLN A 38 4.78 15.92 -10.01
N ALA A 39 4.13 16.03 -11.16
CA ALA A 39 3.25 14.99 -11.70
C ALA A 39 4.00 13.66 -11.91
N ARG A 40 5.23 13.71 -12.43
CA ARG A 40 6.10 12.54 -12.57
C ARG A 40 6.41 11.89 -11.22
N ARG A 41 6.82 12.69 -10.23
CA ARG A 41 7.13 12.19 -8.88
C ARG A 41 5.91 11.60 -8.17
N ILE A 42 4.75 12.24 -8.31
CA ILE A 42 3.48 11.76 -7.76
C ILE A 42 3.10 10.40 -8.38
N ARG A 43 3.19 10.25 -9.71
CA ARG A 43 2.93 8.97 -10.38
C ARG A 43 3.89 7.87 -9.91
N CYS A 44 5.17 8.19 -9.75
CA CYS A 44 6.15 7.24 -9.22
C CYS A 44 5.81 6.79 -7.79
N ALA A 45 5.48 7.74 -6.91
CA ALA A 45 5.12 7.43 -5.51
C ALA A 45 3.84 6.59 -5.42
N ALA A 46 2.79 6.96 -6.17
CA ALA A 46 1.55 6.18 -6.23
C ALA A 46 1.79 4.75 -6.73
N ARG A 47 2.65 4.58 -7.75
CA ARG A 47 3.01 3.25 -8.25
C ARG A 47 3.75 2.43 -7.19
N GLN A 48 4.67 3.03 -6.45
CA GLN A 48 5.42 2.32 -5.41
C GLN A 48 4.50 1.85 -4.29
N LEU A 49 3.58 2.70 -3.84
CA LEU A 49 2.61 2.34 -2.80
C LEU A 49 1.74 1.14 -3.20
N LEU A 50 1.32 1.05 -4.47
CA LEU A 50 0.56 -0.10 -4.94
C LEU A 50 1.39 -1.39 -4.96
N LEU A 51 2.66 -1.31 -5.38
CA LEU A 51 3.57 -2.45 -5.30
C LEU A 51 3.80 -2.89 -3.85
N ASP A 52 3.89 -1.93 -2.94
CA ASP A 52 4.03 -2.21 -1.51
C ASP A 52 2.75 -2.84 -0.94
N ALA A 53 1.55 -2.41 -1.38
CA ALA A 53 0.27 -3.00 -1.00
C ALA A 53 0.16 -4.46 -1.48
N ASP A 54 0.46 -4.72 -2.75
CA ASP A 54 0.50 -6.07 -3.32
C ASP A 54 1.46 -6.98 -2.54
N ALA A 55 2.67 -6.49 -2.25
CA ALA A 55 3.65 -7.24 -1.48
C ALA A 55 3.19 -7.53 -0.04
N LEU A 56 2.53 -6.57 0.61
CA LEU A 56 1.98 -6.76 1.95
C LEU A 56 0.80 -7.73 1.98
N GLU A 57 -0.01 -7.79 0.91
CA GLU A 57 -1.07 -8.81 0.80
C GLU A 57 -0.46 -10.22 0.68
N CYS A 58 0.60 -10.40 -0.12
CA CYS A 58 1.33 -11.66 -0.17
C CYS A 58 1.89 -12.07 1.21
N VAL A 59 2.52 -11.12 1.92
CA VAL A 59 3.02 -11.35 3.30
C VAL A 59 1.88 -11.72 4.24
N TRP A 60 0.71 -11.08 4.11
CA TRP A 60 -0.45 -11.40 4.93
C TRP A 60 -0.95 -12.82 4.66
N GLN A 61 -1.03 -13.25 3.39
CA GLN A 61 -1.43 -14.62 3.01
C GLN A 61 -0.47 -15.66 3.60
N GLU A 62 0.84 -15.45 3.46
CA GLU A 62 1.88 -16.32 4.02
C GLU A 62 1.74 -16.46 5.55
N LEU A 63 1.51 -15.34 6.24
CA LEU A 63 1.34 -15.32 7.70
C LEU A 63 0.01 -15.95 8.16
N ASN A 64 -1.04 -15.88 7.33
CA ASN A 64 -2.35 -16.45 7.63
C ASN A 64 -2.46 -17.94 7.24
N GLY A 65 -1.41 -18.50 6.62
CA GLY A 65 -1.42 -19.89 6.13
C GLY A 65 -2.28 -20.09 4.88
N GLU A 66 -2.57 -19.01 4.14
CA GLU A 66 -3.26 -19.06 2.86
C GLU A 66 -2.24 -19.25 1.72
N PRO A 67 -2.52 -20.09 0.71
CA PRO A 67 -1.63 -20.23 -0.44
C PRO A 67 -1.59 -18.92 -1.27
N ALA A 68 -0.37 -18.48 -1.60
CA ALA A 68 -0.10 -17.33 -2.46
C ALA A 68 -0.51 -17.57 -3.93
#